data_AF-A0AAD1A1L0-F1
#
_entry.id   AF-A0AAD1A1L0-F1
#
_cell.length_a   1.000
_cell.length_b   1.000
_cell.length_c   1.000
_cell.angle_alpha   90.00
_cell.angle_beta   90.00
_cell.angle_gamma   90.00
#
_symmetry.space_group_name_H-M   'P 1'
#
loop_
_entity.id
_entity.type
_entity.pdbx_description
1 polymer ?
#
loop_
_entity_poly.entity_id
_entity_poly.type
_entity_poly.pdbx_seq_one_letter_code
_entity_poly.pdbx_strand_id
1 'polypeptide(L)' 'MTIRQPKSAAFDNRFTRSGPRADAAPTKPGSNPRASYERYLALAKAKALAGDRVEAERYYQYAEHYQRLINGTAA' A
#
# COMPACT_ATOMS: atom_id res chain seq x y z
N MET A 1 39.06 15.56 -41.10
CA MET A 1 37.95 15.91 -40.20
C MET A 1 37.34 14.62 -39.64
N THR A 2 37.69 14.25 -38.41
CA THR A 2 37.24 13.01 -37.76
C THR A 2 35.89 13.21 -37.09
N ILE A 3 34.86 12.53 -37.60
CA ILE A 3 33.49 12.55 -37.08
C ILE A 3 33.46 11.78 -35.75
N ARG A 4 33.02 12.48 -34.69
CA ARG A 4 32.94 12.00 -33.31
C ARG A 4 31.77 11.04 -33.17
N GLN A 5 32.04 9.88 -32.56
CA GLN A 5 31.04 8.89 -32.18
C GLN A 5 29.98 9.49 -31.22
N PRO A 6 28.69 9.13 -31.33
CA PRO A 6 27.72 9.41 -30.30
C PRO A 6 27.88 8.42 -29.13
N LYS A 7 28.18 8.94 -27.95
CA LYS A 7 28.17 8.18 -26.69
C LYS A 7 26.76 7.63 -26.45
N SER A 8 26.65 6.31 -26.42
CA SER A 8 25.51 5.56 -25.94
C SER A 8 25.12 6.01 -24.52
N ALA A 9 23.99 6.70 -24.41
CA ALA A 9 23.34 6.96 -23.14
C ALA A 9 22.78 5.63 -22.62
N ALA A 10 23.52 4.98 -21.73
CA ALA A 10 23.04 3.85 -20.95
C ALA A 10 21.85 4.34 -20.09
N PHE A 11 20.63 3.93 -20.45
CA PHE A 11 19.48 4.05 -19.57
C PHE A 11 19.68 3.08 -18.40
N ASP A 12 20.22 3.60 -17.30
CA ASP A 12 20.42 2.88 -16.05
C ASP A 12 19.04 2.56 -15.44
N ASN A 13 18.61 1.30 -15.61
CA ASN A 13 17.33 0.82 -15.12
C ASN A 13 17.43 0.56 -13.61
N ARG A 14 17.27 1.64 -12.83
CA ARG A 14 17.45 1.70 -11.37
C ARG A 14 16.41 0.93 -10.55
N PHE A 15 15.63 0.06 -11.17
CA PHE A 15 14.52 -0.67 -10.54
C PHE A 15 14.91 -2.00 -9.88
N THR A 16 16.19 -2.40 -9.90
CA THR A 16 16.64 -3.71 -9.35
C THR A 16 17.73 -3.64 -8.30
N ARG A 17 17.95 -2.49 -7.63
CA ARG A 17 18.84 -2.47 -6.45
C ARG A 17 18.11 -2.96 -5.21
N SER A 18 17.89 -4.27 -5.15
CA SER A 18 17.63 -5.00 -3.91
C SER A 18 18.89 -4.97 -3.06
N GLY A 19 19.07 -3.91 -2.28
CA GLY A 19 20.00 -3.88 -1.15
C GLY A 19 19.33 -4.47 0.10
N PRO A 20 20.07 -5.12 1.00
CA PRO A 20 19.50 -5.68 2.22
C PRO A 20 19.09 -4.52 3.12
N ARG A 21 17.79 -4.29 3.28
CA ARG A 21 17.27 -3.31 4.23
C ARG A 21 17.41 -3.90 5.63
N ALA A 22 18.61 -3.79 6.20
CA ALA A 22 18.94 -4.04 7.60
C ALA A 22 18.36 -2.94 8.51
N ASP A 23 17.07 -2.65 8.35
CA ASP A 23 16.26 -1.87 9.28
C ASP A 23 14.83 -2.43 9.19
N ALA A 24 14.72 -3.73 9.47
CA ALA A 24 13.45 -4.30 9.92
C ALA A 24 13.25 -3.78 11.35
N ALA A 25 12.82 -2.51 11.45
CA ALA A 25 12.22 -1.98 12.65
C ALA A 25 11.24 -3.02 13.21
N PRO A 26 11.19 -3.25 14.53
CA PRO A 26 10.34 -4.28 15.10
C PRO A 26 8.91 -4.04 14.59
N THR A 27 8.41 -5.00 13.82
CA THR A 27 7.02 -5.05 13.41
C THR A 27 6.21 -4.98 14.68
N LYS A 28 5.65 -3.79 14.96
CA LYS A 28 4.83 -3.53 16.13
C LYS A 28 3.85 -4.70 16.27
N PRO A 29 3.80 -5.38 17.42
CA PRO A 29 2.98 -6.56 17.56
C PRO A 29 1.52 -6.17 17.34
N GLY A 30 0.95 -6.67 16.25
CA GLY A 30 -0.49 -6.78 16.06
C GLY A 30 -1.23 -5.50 15.70
N SER A 31 -0.96 -4.91 14.53
CA SER A 31 -2.10 -4.31 13.81
C SER A 31 -2.96 -5.46 13.31
N ASN A 32 -3.81 -6.00 14.18
CA ASN A 32 -4.68 -7.13 13.85
C ASN A 32 -5.52 -6.73 12.63
N PRO A 33 -5.37 -7.35 11.46
CA PRO A 33 -6.03 -6.90 10.23
C PRO A 33 -7.56 -6.93 10.39
N ARG A 34 -8.07 -7.81 11.26
CA ARG A 34 -9.47 -7.87 11.68
C ARG A 34 -9.92 -6.65 12.50
N ALA A 35 -9.09 -6.16 13.43
CA ALA A 35 -9.39 -4.95 14.19
C ALA A 35 -9.37 -3.71 13.29
N SER A 36 -8.45 -3.65 12.32
CA SER A 36 -8.43 -2.59 11.30
C SER A 36 -9.70 -2.63 10.45
N TYR A 37 -10.11 -3.81 9.97
CA TYR A 37 -11.35 -3.99 9.21
C TYR A 37 -12.57 -3.43 9.95
N GLU A 38 -12.77 -3.84 11.21
CA GLU A 38 -13.90 -3.41 12.03
C GLU A 38 -13.89 -1.89 12.26
N ARG A 39 -12.70 -1.32 12.51
CA ARG A 39 -12.53 0.12 12.68
C ARG A 39 -12.92 0.90 11.42
N TYR A 40 -12.44 0.47 10.25
CA TYR A 40 -12.77 1.15 8.98
C TYR A 40 -14.25 0.99 8.61
N LEU A 41 -14.87 -0.13 8.94
CA LEU A 41 -16.31 -0.32 8.80
C LEU A 41 -17.12 0.67 9.64
N ALA A 42 -16.74 0.86 10.90
CA ALA A 42 -17.40 1.81 11.79
C ALA A 42 -17.28 3.26 11.28
N LEU A 43 -16.08 3.65 10.81
CA LEU A 43 -15.84 4.97 10.22
C LEU A 43 -16.65 5.18 8.93
N ALA A 44 -16.71 4.18 8.05
CA ALA A 44 -17.49 4.26 6.82
C ALA A 44 -18.98 4.47 7.11
N LYS A 45 -19.54 3.75 8.08
CA LYS A 45 -20.93 3.91 8.53
C LYS A 45 -21.19 5.29 9.12
N ALA A 46 -20.29 5.80 9.97
CA ALA A 46 -20.41 7.14 10.54
C ALA A 46 -20.42 8.22 9.44
N LYS A 47 -19.55 8.09 8.43
CA LYS A 47 -19.49 9.01 7.29
C LYS A 47 -20.72 8.93 6.40
N ALA A 48 -21.23 7.73 6.16
CA ALA A 48 -22.48 7.54 5.41
C ALA A 48 -23.67 8.20 6.12
N LEU A 49 -23.76 8.08 7.46
CA LEU A 49 -24.79 8.73 8.26
C LEU A 49 -24.64 10.26 8.29
N ALA A 50 -23.41 10.77 8.24
CA ALA A 50 -23.14 12.20 8.12
C ALA A 50 -23.44 12.78 6.72
N GLY A 51 -23.77 11.93 5.73
CA GLY A 51 -23.99 12.35 4.34
C GLY A 51 -22.71 12.44 3.50
N ASP A 52 -21.54 12.17 4.08
CA ASP A 52 -20.24 12.18 3.43
C ASP A 52 -20.00 10.89 2.62
N ARG A 53 -20.76 10.69 1.54
CA ARG A 53 -20.74 9.44 0.76
C ARG A 53 -19.36 9.10 0.17
N VAL A 54 -18.62 10.10 -0.32
CA VAL A 54 -17.28 9.91 -0.90
C VAL A 54 -16.26 9.40 0.13
N GLU A 55 -16.25 10.00 1.32
CA GLU A 55 -15.38 9.52 2.42
C GLU A 55 -15.83 8.13 2.91
N ALA A 56 -17.14 7.86 2.96
CA ALA A 56 -17.64 6.54 3.32
C ALA A 56 -17.14 5.46 2.35
N GLU A 57 -17.20 5.70 1.03
CA GLU A 57 -16.68 4.79 0.00
C GLU A 57 -15.18 4.56 0.14
N ARG A 58 -14.41 5.61 0.41
CA ARG A 58 -12.98 5.50 0.68
C ARG A 58 -12.70 4.59 1.87
N TYR A 59 -13.45 4.72 2.97
CA TYR A 59 -13.30 3.83 4.12
C TYR A 59 -13.74 2.40 3.84
N TYR A 60 -14.77 2.19 3.02
CA TYR A 60 -15.16 0.84 2.58
C TYR A 60 -14.05 0.16 1.77
N GLN A 61 -13.33 0.88 0.92
CA GLN A 61 -12.19 0.32 0.19
C GLN A 61 -11.07 -0.12 1.15
N TYR A 62 -10.79 0.66 2.20
CA TYR A 62 -9.84 0.25 3.23
C TYR A 62 -10.30 -1.00 3.99
N ALA A 63 -11.58 -1.08 4.36
CA ALA A 63 -12.12 -2.27 5.01
C ALA A 63 -11.97 -3.50 4.09
N GLU A 64 -12.33 -3.39 2.83
CA GLU A 64 -12.19 -4.49 1.86
C GLU A 64 -10.74 -4.93 1.70
N HIS A 65 -9.78 -3.99 1.66
CA HIS A 65 -8.35 -4.32 1.63
C HIS A 65 -7.94 -5.21 2.81
N TYR A 66 -8.33 -4.87 4.03
CA TYR A 66 -8.03 -5.69 5.21
C TYR A 66 -8.77 -7.02 5.20
N GLN A 67 -10.00 -7.07 4.71
CA GLN A 67 -10.74 -8.31 4.53
C GLN A 67 -10.01 -9.27 3.58
N ARG A 68 -9.53 -8.77 2.44
CA ARG A 68 -8.72 -9.56 1.48
C ARG A 68 -7.43 -10.03 2.11
N LEU A 69 -6.79 -9.22 2.95
CA LEU A 69 -5.59 -9.59 3.70
C LEU A 69 -5.87 -10.73 4.68
N ILE A 70 -6.94 -10.65 5.48
CA ILE A 70 -7.36 -11.72 6.41
C ILE A 70 -7.60 -13.01 5.63
N ASN A 71 -8.36 -12.94 4.54
CA ASN A 71 -8.69 -14.11 3.72
C ASN A 71 -7.47 -14.70 3.01
N GLY A 72 -6.54 -13.86 2.54
CA GLY A 72 -5.29 -14.28 1.90
C GLY A 72 -4.25 -14.83 2.87
N THR A 73 -4.32 -14.46 4.16
CA THR A 73 -3.47 -15.06 5.21
C THR A 73 -3.96 -16.45 5.65
N ALA A 74 -5.18 -16.84 5.29
CA ALA A 74 -5.80 -18.10 5.67
C ALA A 74 -5.59 -19.23 4.65
N ALA A 75 -4.72 -19.03 3.66
CA ALA A 75 -4.34 -20.01 2.63
C ALA A 75 -2.91 -20.52 2.86
#